data_AF-A0A7V4QBR3-F1
#
_entry.id   AF-A0A7V4QBR3-F1
#
_cell.length_a   1.000
_cell.length_b   1.000
_cell.length_c   1.000
_cell.angle_alpha   90.00
_cell.angle_beta   90.00
_cell.angle_gamma   90.00
#
_symmetry.space_group_name_H-M   'P 1'
#
loop_
_entity.id
_entity.type
_entity.pdbx_description
1 polymer ?
#
loop_
_entity_poly.entity_id
_entity_poly.type
_entity_poly.pdbx_seq_one_letter_code
_entity_poly.pdbx_strand_id
1 'polypeptide(L)'
;MFSYKDYPFDTKHSAFEVGGEAMIFHCNHYLCYLQRSILDADYIDSRPFLIGAAADSVYNQLLNLGKGKQTDEIKKLAEEIYKASGYGLINLDNIGENGGEVRTTSSFYSKSWLMKFGQTKQPVDYFTSGFIAAAFAVAYGLSLGDVVAAQIACMAIGDAENIHTVTKGKSNFTLYHPKKSTQFKEVEVVEIPWEHSTKVTEAFIGAHYMFVGNDDGLIPAFGVYVTRNYSDHVNRLQFEFISEMRKVAGSYGAKLGTELMLEAGHACGFFTYGGIMTSVEWNTAVKPYLKTKEDWIYGLLSLINTMGWGYHTALEVSPERSVFRNYNDFEDMSYLRMHDTQAEEPISWANSGGFTGLCHLIYKTGITDGKPVDTEEGFRQMRRSIQGYKTNLLKGIANGNDYLEVEISL
;
A
#
# COMPACT_ATOMS: atom_id res chain seq x y z
N MET A 1 -5.27 -16.23 19.44
CA MET A 1 -4.52 -15.01 19.13
C MET A 1 -3.94 -15.18 17.74
N PHE A 2 -4.31 -14.29 16.83
CA PHE A 2 -3.85 -14.25 15.46
C PHE A 2 -2.36 -13.87 15.38
N SER A 3 -1.62 -14.53 14.47
CA SER A 3 -0.19 -14.31 14.27
C SER A 3 0.19 -14.48 12.81
N TYR A 4 0.95 -13.54 12.26
CA TYR A 4 1.48 -13.65 10.90
C TYR A 4 2.54 -14.75 10.74
N LYS A 5 3.09 -15.29 11.84
CA LYS A 5 4.00 -16.45 11.79
C LYS A 5 3.32 -17.71 11.27
N ASP A 6 1.99 -17.77 11.34
CA ASP A 6 1.21 -18.93 10.94
C ASP A 6 0.98 -19.01 9.41
N TYR A 7 1.47 -18.01 8.67
CA TYR A 7 1.34 -17.90 7.23
C TYR A 7 2.73 -17.85 6.59
N PRO A 8 3.03 -18.71 5.60
CA PRO A 8 4.32 -18.70 4.93
C PRO A 8 4.43 -17.56 3.92
N PHE A 9 5.62 -16.98 3.79
CA PHE A 9 5.96 -16.11 2.68
C PHE A 9 6.26 -16.96 1.43
N ASP A 10 5.65 -16.63 0.30
CA ASP A 10 5.93 -17.27 -0.97
C ASP A 10 7.16 -16.62 -1.60
N THR A 11 8.32 -17.24 -1.36
CA THR A 11 9.62 -16.76 -1.87
C THR A 11 9.74 -16.84 -3.38
N LYS A 12 8.99 -17.75 -4.02
CA LYS A 12 9.05 -17.92 -5.47
C LYS A 12 8.38 -16.75 -6.18
N HIS A 13 7.23 -16.30 -5.66
CA HIS A 13 6.47 -15.20 -6.24
C HIS A 13 6.68 -13.86 -5.54
N SER A 14 7.48 -13.83 -4.46
CA SER A 14 7.68 -12.65 -3.61
C SER A 14 6.35 -12.08 -3.11
N ALA A 15 5.49 -12.97 -2.62
CA ALA A 15 4.11 -12.69 -2.25
C ALA A 15 3.79 -13.21 -0.84
N PHE A 16 2.81 -12.57 -0.20
CA PHE A 16 2.30 -12.99 1.11
C PHE A 16 0.78 -12.98 1.08
N GLU A 17 0.15 -14.08 1.49
CA GLU A 17 -1.31 -14.22 1.49
C GLU A 17 -1.82 -14.61 2.87
N VAL A 18 -2.89 -13.94 3.31
CA VAL A 18 -3.56 -14.24 4.58
C VAL A 18 -5.06 -14.25 4.37
N GLY A 19 -5.67 -15.42 4.58
CA GLY A 19 -7.12 -15.59 4.44
C GLY A 19 -7.66 -15.32 3.02
N GLY A 20 -6.90 -15.63 1.97
CA GLY A 20 -7.29 -15.43 0.57
C GLY A 20 -7.05 -14.02 0.02
N GLU A 21 -6.48 -13.13 0.83
CA GLU A 21 -6.10 -11.78 0.42
C GLU A 21 -4.59 -11.61 0.39
N ALA A 22 -4.09 -11.07 -0.73
CA ALA A 22 -2.69 -10.69 -0.87
C ALA A 22 -2.37 -9.49 0.03
N MET A 23 -1.30 -9.62 0.80
CA MET A 23 -0.87 -8.67 1.82
C MET A 23 0.48 -8.08 1.44
N ILE A 24 0.60 -6.77 1.53
CA ILE A 24 1.79 -6.01 1.14
C ILE A 24 2.17 -5.03 2.22
N PHE A 25 3.43 -4.65 2.34
CA PHE A 25 3.78 -3.49 3.15
C PHE A 25 3.56 -2.19 2.37
N HIS A 26 3.04 -1.14 3.00
CA HIS A 26 3.16 0.21 2.49
C HIS A 26 3.38 1.20 3.64
N CYS A 27 4.19 2.20 3.39
CA CYS A 27 4.48 3.28 4.32
C CYS A 27 3.34 4.31 4.38
N ASN A 28 3.40 5.15 5.40
CA ASN A 28 2.57 6.35 5.53
C ASN A 28 2.74 7.34 4.38
N HIS A 29 3.93 7.47 3.79
CA HIS A 29 4.12 8.42 2.68
C HIS A 29 3.25 8.08 1.48
N TYR A 30 3.34 6.84 0.98
CA TYR A 30 2.51 6.39 -0.13
C TYR A 30 1.01 6.52 0.17
N LEU A 31 0.56 5.94 1.28
CA LEU A 31 -0.87 5.90 1.61
C LEU A 31 -1.46 7.29 1.82
N CYS A 32 -0.72 8.21 2.47
CA CYS A 32 -1.15 9.59 2.60
C CYS A 32 -1.17 10.33 1.27
N TYR A 33 -0.16 10.18 0.41
CA TYR A 33 -0.16 10.85 -0.91
C TYR A 33 -1.24 10.30 -1.84
N LEU A 34 -1.42 8.97 -1.90
CA LEU A 34 -2.50 8.33 -2.66
C LEU A 34 -3.86 8.91 -2.23
N GLN A 35 -4.12 8.91 -0.92
CA GLN A 35 -5.38 9.41 -0.40
C GLN A 35 -5.53 10.92 -0.61
N ARG A 36 -4.45 11.70 -0.50
CA ARG A 36 -4.47 13.14 -0.79
C ARG A 36 -4.83 13.41 -2.25
N SER A 37 -4.23 12.70 -3.19
CA SER A 37 -4.56 12.82 -4.62
C SER A 37 -6.03 12.54 -4.90
N ILE A 38 -6.61 11.54 -4.22
CA ILE A 38 -8.03 11.20 -4.33
C ILE A 38 -8.92 12.28 -3.72
N LEU A 39 -8.59 12.72 -2.50
CA LEU A 39 -9.39 13.65 -1.72
C LEU A 39 -9.34 15.11 -2.22
N ASP A 40 -8.27 15.49 -2.93
CA ASP A 40 -8.12 16.82 -3.52
C ASP A 40 -8.94 17.00 -4.80
N ALA A 41 -9.39 15.91 -5.42
CA ALA A 41 -10.41 15.95 -6.46
C ALA A 41 -11.80 16.10 -5.83
N ASP A 42 -12.06 17.27 -5.23
CA ASP A 42 -13.29 17.58 -4.47
C ASP A 42 -14.59 17.50 -5.29
N TYR A 43 -14.47 17.45 -6.62
CA TYR A 43 -15.55 17.21 -7.57
C TYR A 43 -15.94 15.72 -7.72
N ILE A 44 -15.24 14.80 -7.04
CA ILE A 44 -15.54 13.36 -6.99
C ILE A 44 -15.94 13.00 -5.54
N ASP A 45 -17.14 12.43 -5.35
CA ASP A 45 -17.48 11.79 -4.06
C ASP A 45 -16.70 10.47 -3.94
N SER A 46 -15.49 10.55 -3.39
CA SER A 46 -14.58 9.40 -3.26
C SER A 46 -14.87 8.52 -2.05
N ARG A 47 -15.64 9.01 -1.08
CA ARG A 47 -15.97 8.29 0.16
C ARG A 47 -16.55 6.90 -0.10
N PRO A 48 -17.50 6.69 -1.04
CA PRO A 48 -18.05 5.36 -1.30
C PRO A 48 -16.99 4.32 -1.68
N PHE A 49 -16.04 4.63 -2.57
CA PHE A 49 -15.03 3.66 -2.97
C PHE A 49 -13.87 3.56 -1.95
N LEU A 50 -13.56 4.63 -1.21
CA LEU A 50 -12.58 4.59 -0.12
C LEU A 50 -13.00 3.62 0.99
N ILE A 51 -14.28 3.64 1.39
CA ILE A 51 -14.84 2.71 2.38
C ILE A 51 -15.04 1.33 1.76
N GLY A 52 -15.66 1.26 0.57
CA GLY A 52 -16.02 0.01 -0.07
C GLY A 52 -14.83 -0.88 -0.37
N ALA A 53 -13.71 -0.31 -0.84
CA ALA A 53 -12.51 -1.07 -1.17
C ALA A 53 -11.89 -1.74 0.07
N ALA A 54 -11.91 -1.04 1.22
CA ALA A 54 -11.46 -1.61 2.48
C ALA A 54 -12.43 -2.70 2.98
N ALA A 55 -13.74 -2.42 2.92
CA ALA A 55 -14.77 -3.37 3.33
C ALA A 55 -14.69 -4.69 2.54
N ASP A 56 -14.53 -4.62 1.22
CA ASP A 56 -14.43 -5.81 0.36
C ASP A 56 -13.25 -6.73 0.75
N SER A 57 -12.04 -6.19 0.81
CA SER A 57 -10.85 -6.98 1.16
C SER A 57 -10.92 -7.56 2.58
N VAL A 58 -11.31 -6.74 3.56
CA VAL A 58 -11.38 -7.19 4.95
C VAL A 58 -12.48 -8.23 5.15
N TYR A 59 -13.63 -8.07 4.47
CA TYR A 59 -14.75 -9.00 4.57
C TYR A 59 -14.36 -10.40 4.06
N ASN A 60 -13.70 -10.47 2.91
CA ASN A 60 -13.25 -11.75 2.35
C ASN A 60 -12.23 -12.44 3.26
N GLN A 61 -11.26 -11.70 3.81
CA GLN A 61 -10.29 -12.26 4.76
C GLN A 61 -10.97 -12.77 6.04
N LEU A 62 -11.85 -11.96 6.64
CA LEU A 62 -12.53 -12.33 7.88
C LEU A 62 -13.52 -13.48 7.69
N LEU A 63 -14.18 -13.61 6.54
CA LEU A 63 -15.00 -14.79 6.24
C LEU A 63 -14.17 -16.07 6.27
N ASN A 64 -12.98 -16.05 5.68
CA ASN A 64 -12.11 -17.21 5.60
C ASN A 64 -11.50 -17.57 6.96
N LEU A 65 -10.97 -16.58 7.68
CA LEU A 65 -10.33 -16.78 8.98
C LEU A 65 -11.33 -16.97 10.13
N GLY A 66 -12.53 -16.42 9.98
CA GLY A 66 -13.63 -16.46 10.94
C GLY A 66 -14.52 -17.69 10.81
N LYS A 67 -14.27 -18.59 9.85
CA LYS A 67 -15.11 -19.76 9.61
C LYS A 67 -15.25 -20.63 10.87
N GLY A 68 -16.50 -20.82 11.32
CA GLY A 68 -16.83 -21.62 12.51
C GLY A 68 -16.63 -20.91 13.85
N LYS A 69 -16.23 -19.63 13.85
CA LYS A 69 -16.11 -18.79 15.05
C LYS A 69 -17.43 -18.14 15.43
N GLN A 70 -17.63 -17.90 16.71
CA GLN A 70 -18.75 -17.10 17.22
C GLN A 70 -18.50 -15.60 17.03
N THR A 71 -19.55 -14.78 17.15
CA THR A 71 -19.52 -13.32 16.99
C THR A 71 -18.38 -12.65 17.76
N ASP A 72 -18.20 -12.96 19.05
CA ASP A 72 -17.17 -12.32 19.88
C ASP A 72 -15.75 -12.76 19.49
N GLU A 73 -15.58 -14.00 19.02
CA GLU A 73 -14.31 -14.49 18.50
C GLU A 73 -13.94 -13.81 17.16
N ILE A 74 -14.93 -13.52 16.31
CA ILE A 74 -14.74 -12.77 15.06
C ILE A 74 -14.34 -11.33 15.35
N LYS A 75 -15.01 -10.67 16.29
CA LYS A 75 -14.65 -9.32 16.74
C LYS A 75 -13.22 -9.29 17.26
N LYS A 76 -12.86 -10.23 18.14
CA LYS A 76 -11.50 -10.32 18.69
C LYS A 76 -10.45 -10.56 17.60
N LEU A 77 -10.74 -11.47 16.66
CA LEU A 77 -9.88 -11.71 15.50
C LEU A 77 -9.67 -10.43 14.67
N ALA A 78 -10.73 -9.66 14.42
CA ALA A 78 -10.66 -8.41 13.68
C ALA A 78 -9.81 -7.36 14.40
N GLU A 79 -9.94 -7.20 15.72
CA GLU A 79 -9.08 -6.33 16.53
C GLU A 79 -7.61 -6.76 16.48
N GLU A 80 -7.34 -8.07 16.59
CA GLU A 80 -5.98 -8.63 16.54
C GLU A 80 -5.33 -8.39 15.17
N ILE A 81 -6.06 -8.61 14.08
CA ILE A 81 -5.59 -8.30 12.71
C ILE A 81 -5.34 -6.80 12.56
N TYR A 82 -6.27 -5.96 12.99
CA TYR A 82 -6.16 -4.50 12.87
C TYR A 82 -4.88 -3.99 13.55
N LYS A 83 -4.65 -4.44 14.80
CA LYS A 83 -3.43 -4.16 15.56
C LYS A 83 -2.20 -4.71 14.87
N ALA A 84 -2.17 -6.00 14.55
CA ALA A 84 -1.00 -6.67 14.00
C ALA A 84 -0.59 -6.11 12.62
N SER A 85 -1.54 -5.58 11.84
CA SER A 85 -1.31 -4.88 10.56
C SER A 85 -0.76 -3.47 10.67
N GLY A 86 -0.72 -2.88 11.87
CA GLY A 86 -0.18 -1.54 12.06
C GLY A 86 -1.18 -0.40 11.87
N TYR A 87 -2.48 -0.68 11.85
CA TYR A 87 -3.51 0.35 11.64
C TYR A 87 -3.84 1.17 12.90
N GLY A 88 -3.44 0.68 14.07
CA GLY A 88 -3.72 1.27 15.37
C GLY A 88 -4.51 0.34 16.27
N LEU A 89 -5.41 0.89 17.07
CA LEU A 89 -6.24 0.13 18.01
C LEU A 89 -7.72 0.44 17.78
N ILE A 90 -8.54 -0.60 17.83
CA ILE A 90 -10.01 -0.50 17.85
C ILE A 90 -10.56 -1.42 18.93
N ASN A 91 -11.75 -1.11 19.44
CA ASN A 91 -12.52 -1.98 20.33
C ASN A 91 -13.91 -2.20 19.73
N LEU A 92 -14.29 -3.46 19.56
CA LEU A 92 -15.55 -3.88 18.95
C LEU A 92 -16.55 -4.45 19.97
N ASP A 93 -16.23 -4.45 21.27
CA ASP A 93 -17.08 -4.99 22.33
C ASP A 93 -18.44 -4.29 22.37
N ASN A 94 -18.46 -2.98 22.13
CA ASN A 94 -19.67 -2.14 22.16
C ASN A 94 -20.50 -2.20 20.86
N ILE A 95 -20.07 -2.93 19.84
CA ILE A 95 -20.87 -3.14 18.63
C ILE A 95 -21.88 -4.25 18.88
N GLY A 96 -23.17 -3.92 18.86
CA GLY A 96 -24.26 -4.89 18.99
C GLY A 96 -24.83 -5.33 17.64
N GLU A 97 -25.83 -6.21 17.64
CA GLU A 97 -26.47 -6.71 16.41
C GLU A 97 -27.11 -5.64 15.52
N ASN A 98 -27.38 -4.46 16.07
CA ASN A 98 -27.97 -3.32 15.35
C ASN A 98 -26.92 -2.28 14.94
N GLY A 99 -25.65 -2.52 15.28
CA GLY A 99 -24.56 -1.58 15.09
C GLY A 99 -24.04 -0.99 16.39
N GLY A 100 -23.25 0.07 16.27
CA GLY A 100 -22.68 0.79 17.38
C GLY A 100 -21.61 1.79 16.92
N GLU A 101 -20.81 2.21 17.88
CA GLU A 101 -19.76 3.21 17.69
C GLU A 101 -18.41 2.66 18.16
N VAL A 102 -17.36 2.97 17.40
CA VAL A 102 -15.96 2.67 17.74
C VAL A 102 -15.21 3.99 17.88
N ARG A 103 -14.52 4.16 19.01
CA ARG A 103 -13.70 5.32 19.31
C ARG A 103 -12.24 4.92 19.37
N THR A 104 -11.35 5.75 18.83
CA THR A 104 -9.91 5.51 18.94
C THR A 104 -9.07 6.77 18.82
N THR A 105 -8.02 6.85 19.63
CA THR A 105 -6.93 7.82 19.51
C THR A 105 -5.70 7.21 18.84
N SER A 106 -5.71 5.91 18.52
CA SER A 106 -4.64 5.25 17.77
C SER A 106 -5.12 4.82 16.40
N SER A 107 -4.87 5.69 15.43
CA SER A 107 -5.18 5.49 14.01
C SER A 107 -3.98 5.84 13.17
N PHE A 108 -3.55 4.89 12.33
CA PHE A 108 -2.51 5.10 11.35
C PHE A 108 -2.86 6.25 10.40
N TYR A 109 -4.05 6.23 9.77
CA TYR A 109 -4.42 7.19 8.74
C TYR A 109 -4.52 8.62 9.27
N SER A 110 -5.15 8.83 10.44
CA SER A 110 -5.28 10.18 10.99
C SER A 110 -3.97 10.72 11.56
N LYS A 111 -3.19 9.89 12.29
CA LYS A 111 -1.88 10.32 12.83
C LYS A 111 -0.89 10.64 11.72
N SER A 112 -0.78 9.76 10.73
CA SER A 112 0.15 9.95 9.62
C SER A 112 -0.22 11.13 8.73
N TRP A 113 -1.50 11.36 8.48
CA TRP A 113 -1.96 12.53 7.76
C TRP A 113 -1.55 13.82 8.46
N LEU A 114 -1.83 13.94 9.77
CA LEU A 114 -1.43 15.11 10.57
C LEU A 114 0.08 15.34 10.53
N MET A 115 0.87 14.28 10.71
CA MET A 115 2.32 14.36 10.64
C MET A 115 2.81 14.88 9.28
N LYS A 116 2.17 14.48 8.18
CA LYS A 116 2.64 14.76 6.83
C LYS A 116 2.11 16.08 6.26
N PHE A 117 0.84 16.40 6.50
CA PHE A 117 0.13 17.50 5.85
C PHE A 117 -0.49 18.51 6.83
N GLY A 118 -0.47 18.22 8.14
CA GLY A 118 -1.20 19.01 9.13
C GLY A 118 -2.71 18.75 9.06
N GLN A 119 -3.49 19.72 9.53
CA GLN A 119 -4.95 19.61 9.60
C GLN A 119 -5.61 19.63 8.21
N THR A 120 -6.77 18.97 8.11
CA THR A 120 -7.59 18.92 6.90
C THR A 120 -9.03 19.35 7.20
N LYS A 121 -9.81 19.61 6.15
CA LYS A 121 -11.22 20.02 6.25
C LYS A 121 -12.20 18.85 6.20
N GLN A 122 -11.72 17.66 5.84
CA GLN A 122 -12.54 16.46 5.67
C GLN A 122 -11.90 15.25 6.35
N PRO A 123 -12.68 14.24 6.75
CA PRO A 123 -12.15 13.03 7.39
C PRO A 123 -11.16 12.29 6.48
N VAL A 124 -10.32 11.43 7.07
CA VAL A 124 -9.25 10.73 6.34
C VAL A 124 -9.13 9.26 6.72
N ASP A 125 -9.87 8.76 7.71
CA ASP A 125 -9.76 7.38 8.18
C ASP A 125 -10.86 6.48 7.59
N TYR A 126 -11.02 6.56 6.27
CA TYR A 126 -12.04 5.81 5.54
C TYR A 126 -11.76 4.31 5.55
N PHE A 127 -10.48 3.90 5.54
CA PHE A 127 -10.08 2.51 5.67
C PHE A 127 -10.65 1.86 6.94
N THR A 128 -10.50 2.53 8.10
CA THR A 128 -11.03 2.00 9.37
C THR A 128 -12.55 1.88 9.35
N SER A 129 -13.24 2.80 8.69
CA SER A 129 -14.70 2.70 8.50
C SER A 129 -15.08 1.46 7.69
N GLY A 130 -14.36 1.17 6.59
CA GLY A 130 -14.56 -0.05 5.80
C GLY A 130 -14.17 -1.33 6.54
N PHE A 131 -13.09 -1.29 7.32
CA PHE A 131 -12.66 -2.40 8.17
C PHE A 131 -13.74 -2.77 9.21
N ILE A 132 -14.30 -1.76 9.90
CA ILE A 132 -15.38 -1.96 10.87
C ILE A 132 -16.64 -2.47 10.18
N ALA A 133 -16.97 -1.95 8.98
CA ALA A 133 -18.12 -2.45 8.20
C ALA A 133 -18.00 -3.94 7.90
N ALA A 134 -16.81 -4.39 7.46
CA ALA A 134 -16.53 -5.79 7.20
C ALA A 134 -16.57 -6.66 8.47
N ALA A 135 -15.93 -6.22 9.55
CA ALA A 135 -15.94 -6.94 10.83
C ALA A 135 -17.36 -7.10 11.37
N PHE A 136 -18.17 -6.03 11.31
CA PHE A 136 -19.58 -6.06 11.68
C PHE A 136 -20.38 -7.03 10.81
N ALA A 137 -20.20 -6.96 9.47
CA ALA A 137 -20.90 -7.84 8.55
C ALA A 137 -20.60 -9.33 8.83
N VAL A 138 -19.33 -9.69 8.99
CA VAL A 138 -18.94 -11.09 9.26
C VAL A 138 -19.41 -11.55 10.64
N ALA A 139 -19.25 -10.72 11.68
CA ALA A 139 -19.60 -11.09 13.05
C ALA A 139 -21.11 -11.36 13.25
N TYR A 140 -21.96 -10.72 12.44
CA TYR A 140 -23.42 -10.84 12.52
C TYR A 140 -24.06 -11.53 11.29
N GLY A 141 -23.25 -12.14 10.41
CA GLY A 141 -23.74 -12.89 9.25
C GLY A 141 -24.51 -12.05 8.24
N LEU A 142 -24.11 -10.80 8.03
CA LEU A 142 -24.72 -9.86 7.09
C LEU A 142 -23.95 -9.81 5.78
N SER A 143 -24.63 -9.40 4.70
CA SER A 143 -23.94 -8.98 3.48
C SER A 143 -23.42 -7.55 3.64
N LEU A 144 -22.35 -7.19 2.94
CA LEU A 144 -21.87 -5.80 2.88
C LEU A 144 -22.93 -4.82 2.34
N GLY A 145 -23.90 -5.30 1.55
CA GLY A 145 -25.01 -4.49 1.06
C GLY A 145 -26.00 -4.04 2.14
N ASP A 146 -25.96 -4.68 3.30
CA ASP A 146 -26.82 -4.42 4.46
C ASP A 146 -26.10 -3.70 5.61
N VAL A 147 -24.95 -3.07 5.31
CA VAL A 147 -24.14 -2.34 6.30
C VAL A 147 -23.92 -0.89 5.86
N VAL A 148 -24.18 0.04 6.78
CA VAL A 148 -23.82 1.46 6.67
C VAL A 148 -22.64 1.72 7.59
N ALA A 149 -21.62 2.41 7.10
CA ALA A 149 -20.48 2.82 7.93
C ALA A 149 -20.01 4.24 7.61
N ALA A 150 -19.51 4.95 8.61
CA ALA A 150 -18.99 6.30 8.46
C ALA A 150 -17.96 6.64 9.53
N GLN A 151 -17.07 7.58 9.20
CA GLN A 151 -16.30 8.32 10.18
C GLN A 151 -17.03 9.64 10.48
N ILE A 152 -17.40 9.87 11.74
CA ILE A 152 -18.16 11.05 12.17
C ILE A 152 -17.33 12.07 12.96
N ALA A 153 -16.14 11.69 13.44
CA ALA A 153 -15.13 12.59 14.01
C ALA A 153 -13.73 12.12 13.58
N CYS A 154 -12.81 13.08 13.40
CA CYS A 154 -11.48 12.80 12.89
C CYS A 154 -10.40 13.68 13.53
N MET A 155 -9.38 13.06 14.10
CA MET A 155 -8.22 13.76 14.65
C MET A 155 -7.53 14.65 13.61
N ALA A 156 -7.51 14.25 12.35
CA ALA A 156 -6.91 15.05 11.29
C ALA A 156 -7.68 16.36 10.98
N ILE A 157 -8.94 16.46 11.39
CA ILE A 157 -9.73 17.71 11.31
C ILE A 157 -9.49 18.59 12.54
N GLY A 158 -9.04 18.00 13.65
CA GLY A 158 -8.83 18.67 14.93
C GLY A 158 -9.67 18.12 16.08
N ASP A 159 -10.44 17.05 15.86
CA ASP A 159 -11.17 16.37 16.93
C ASP A 159 -10.21 15.65 17.89
N ALA A 160 -10.66 15.39 19.12
CA ALA A 160 -9.83 14.74 20.15
C ALA A 160 -9.55 13.25 19.85
N GLU A 161 -10.45 12.60 19.10
CA GLU A 161 -10.36 11.18 18.74
C GLU A 161 -11.08 10.92 17.42
N ASN A 162 -10.80 9.77 16.80
CA ASN A 162 -11.61 9.28 15.69
C ASN A 162 -12.85 8.57 16.23
N ILE A 163 -13.99 8.84 15.62
CA ILE A 163 -15.25 8.16 15.95
C ILE A 163 -15.83 7.59 14.65
N HIS A 164 -16.08 6.28 14.66
CA HIS A 164 -16.67 5.54 13.56
C HIS A 164 -18.00 4.94 13.99
N THR A 165 -18.98 4.96 13.10
CA THR A 165 -20.28 4.31 13.32
C THR A 165 -20.49 3.20 12.30
N VAL A 166 -21.18 2.15 12.74
CA VAL A 166 -21.65 1.07 11.87
C VAL A 166 -23.07 0.69 12.27
N THR A 167 -23.96 0.48 11.30
CA THR A 167 -25.35 0.07 11.55
C THR A 167 -25.85 -0.84 10.44
N LYS A 168 -26.91 -1.63 10.74
CA LYS A 168 -27.68 -2.30 9.69
C LYS A 168 -28.39 -1.28 8.81
N GLY A 169 -28.38 -1.48 7.50
CA GLY A 169 -29.09 -0.62 6.55
C GLY A 169 -28.53 -0.74 5.15
N LYS A 170 -29.24 -0.18 4.16
CA LYS A 170 -28.76 -0.17 2.78
C LYS A 170 -27.40 0.51 2.70
N SER A 171 -26.41 -0.18 2.13
CA SER A 171 -25.03 0.30 2.08
C SER A 171 -24.89 1.70 1.49
N ASN A 172 -23.99 2.48 2.11
CA ASN A 172 -23.64 3.85 1.73
C ASN A 172 -22.24 3.93 1.09
N PHE A 173 -21.68 2.80 0.69
CA PHE A 173 -20.38 2.66 0.04
C PHE A 173 -20.46 1.75 -1.19
N THR A 174 -19.43 1.76 -2.02
CA THR A 174 -19.40 0.98 -3.26
C THR A 174 -19.28 -0.51 -2.94
N LEU A 175 -20.14 -1.33 -3.55
CA LEU A 175 -20.07 -2.79 -3.48
C LEU A 175 -19.38 -3.32 -4.72
N TYR A 176 -18.59 -4.37 -4.56
CA TYR A 176 -17.81 -4.96 -5.64
C TYR A 176 -18.25 -6.38 -5.93
N HIS A 177 -18.05 -6.80 -7.19
CA HIS A 177 -18.23 -8.18 -7.58
C HIS A 177 -17.14 -9.07 -6.95
N PRO A 178 -17.43 -10.36 -6.73
CA PRO A 178 -16.42 -11.30 -6.26
C PRO A 178 -15.17 -11.29 -7.14
N LYS A 179 -14.01 -11.22 -6.50
CA LYS A 179 -12.70 -11.25 -7.15
C LYS A 179 -12.34 -12.67 -7.56
N LYS A 180 -11.55 -12.81 -8.62
CA LYS A 180 -10.93 -14.09 -9.00
C LYS A 180 -9.80 -14.43 -8.04
N SER A 181 -9.42 -15.70 -7.98
CA SER A 181 -8.19 -16.12 -7.30
C SER A 181 -6.96 -15.54 -7.99
N THR A 182 -5.89 -15.28 -7.23
CA THR A 182 -4.60 -14.89 -7.81
C THR A 182 -4.09 -15.99 -8.73
N GLN A 183 -3.61 -15.62 -9.91
CA GLN A 183 -2.93 -16.52 -10.83
C GLN A 183 -1.56 -15.94 -11.16
N PHE A 184 -0.52 -16.52 -10.55
CA PHE A 184 0.84 -16.10 -10.81
C PHE A 184 1.30 -16.52 -12.22
N LYS A 185 2.12 -15.67 -12.84
CA LYS A 185 2.84 -15.97 -14.07
C LYS A 185 4.03 -16.87 -13.76
N GLU A 186 4.04 -18.01 -14.41
CA GLU A 186 5.11 -19.01 -14.35
C GLU A 186 6.09 -18.76 -15.49
N VAL A 187 7.03 -17.84 -15.25
CA VAL A 187 8.05 -17.42 -16.24
C VAL A 187 9.43 -17.37 -15.60
N GLU A 188 10.47 -17.52 -16.43
CA GLU A 188 11.84 -17.40 -15.97
C GLU A 188 12.14 -15.96 -15.52
N VAL A 189 12.63 -15.83 -14.28
CA VAL A 189 12.96 -14.54 -13.68
C VAL A 189 14.41 -14.18 -13.97
N VAL A 190 14.64 -12.91 -14.32
CA VAL A 190 16.00 -12.38 -14.37
C VAL A 190 16.41 -12.01 -12.95
N GLU A 191 17.45 -12.64 -12.43
CA GLU A 191 17.94 -12.37 -11.08
C GLU A 191 18.53 -10.96 -10.95
N ILE A 192 18.52 -10.41 -9.73
CA ILE A 192 19.22 -9.17 -9.43
C ILE A 192 20.72 -9.38 -9.69
N PRO A 193 21.38 -8.56 -10.53
CA PRO A 193 22.79 -8.75 -10.89
C PRO A 193 23.74 -8.28 -9.78
N TRP A 194 23.62 -8.87 -8.59
CA TRP A 194 24.38 -8.52 -7.40
C TRP A 194 24.63 -9.73 -6.51
N GLU A 195 25.91 -9.97 -6.19
CA GLU A 195 26.39 -11.18 -5.47
C GLU A 195 25.84 -11.32 -4.04
N HIS A 196 25.32 -10.24 -3.46
CA HIS A 196 24.79 -10.21 -2.09
C HIS A 196 23.26 -10.25 -2.02
N SER A 197 22.57 -10.33 -3.16
CA SER A 197 21.10 -10.25 -3.24
C SER A 197 20.41 -11.32 -2.38
N THR A 198 20.75 -12.60 -2.55
CA THR A 198 20.19 -13.71 -1.75
C THR A 198 20.36 -13.48 -0.25
N LYS A 199 21.56 -13.05 0.17
CA LYS A 199 21.87 -12.82 1.59
C LYS A 199 21.03 -11.69 2.18
N VAL A 200 20.82 -10.62 1.42
CA VAL A 200 19.94 -9.52 1.85
C VAL A 200 18.49 -9.98 1.91
N THR A 201 17.99 -10.66 0.88
CA THR A 201 16.62 -11.19 0.86
C THR A 201 16.34 -12.11 2.06
N GLU A 202 17.26 -13.03 2.37
CA GLU A 202 17.15 -13.93 3.53
C GLU A 202 17.08 -13.18 4.87
N ALA A 203 17.78 -12.05 5.00
CA ALA A 203 17.72 -11.23 6.22
C ALA A 203 16.35 -10.60 6.46
N PHE A 204 15.53 -10.43 5.41
CA PHE A 204 14.21 -9.79 5.47
C PHE A 204 13.03 -10.73 5.23
N ILE A 205 13.26 -12.01 4.93
CA ILE A 205 12.18 -12.98 4.65
C ILE A 205 11.14 -13.09 5.78
N GLY A 206 11.57 -12.77 7.02
CA GLY A 206 10.70 -12.74 8.19
C GLY A 206 9.97 -11.42 8.45
N ALA A 207 10.12 -10.41 7.60
CA ALA A 207 9.56 -9.07 7.79
C ALA A 207 8.06 -9.11 8.10
N HIS A 208 7.31 -9.94 7.39
CA HIS A 208 5.86 -10.09 7.58
C HIS A 208 5.45 -10.61 8.96
N TYR A 209 6.30 -11.27 9.73
CA TYR A 209 5.97 -11.66 11.11
C TYR A 209 6.78 -10.93 12.18
N MET A 210 7.87 -10.24 11.79
CA MET A 210 8.67 -9.42 12.69
C MET A 210 8.07 -8.02 12.86
N PHE A 211 7.62 -7.41 11.77
CA PHE A 211 7.06 -6.06 11.78
C PHE A 211 5.55 -6.11 12.01
N VAL A 212 5.16 -6.18 13.29
CA VAL A 212 3.76 -6.19 13.74
C VAL A 212 3.49 -5.01 14.67
N GLY A 213 2.22 -4.61 14.78
CA GLY A 213 1.85 -3.45 15.57
C GLY A 213 2.31 -3.54 17.02
N ASN A 214 2.90 -2.45 17.51
CA ASN A 214 3.34 -2.27 18.89
C ASN A 214 2.15 -2.11 19.85
N ASP A 215 2.38 -1.62 21.07
CA ASP A 215 1.29 -1.39 22.05
C ASP A 215 0.25 -0.37 21.59
N ASP A 216 0.65 0.60 20.76
CA ASP A 216 -0.27 1.54 20.09
C ASP A 216 -0.90 0.95 18.81
N GLY A 217 -0.56 -0.29 18.46
CA GLY A 217 -1.00 -0.96 17.24
C GLY A 217 -0.44 -0.38 15.95
N LEU A 218 0.68 0.34 16.03
CA LEU A 218 1.38 0.93 14.89
C LEU A 218 2.69 0.18 14.63
N ILE A 219 3.18 0.18 13.38
CA ILE A 219 4.48 -0.42 13.04
C ILE A 219 5.49 0.70 12.69
N PRO A 220 6.27 1.18 13.65
CA PRO A 220 7.44 2.01 13.36
C PRO A 220 8.59 1.12 12.88
N ALA A 221 8.93 1.19 11.60
CA ALA A 221 10.02 0.43 11.00
C ALA A 221 10.67 1.26 9.90
N PHE A 222 11.97 1.07 9.67
CA PHE A 222 12.69 1.77 8.60
C PHE A 222 12.62 3.31 8.68
N GLY A 223 12.52 3.86 9.90
CA GLY A 223 12.38 5.31 10.10
C GLY A 223 11.05 5.90 9.63
N VAL A 224 10.06 5.07 9.28
CA VAL A 224 8.72 5.48 8.86
C VAL A 224 7.66 4.70 9.63
N TYR A 225 6.38 5.01 9.39
CA TYR A 225 5.29 4.13 9.81
C TYR A 225 4.88 3.27 8.62
N VAL A 226 4.90 1.95 8.79
CA VAL A 226 4.41 1.00 7.79
C VAL A 226 3.09 0.38 8.24
N THR A 227 2.31 -0.07 7.26
CA THR A 227 1.16 -0.96 7.49
C THR A 227 1.33 -2.18 6.60
N ARG A 228 0.89 -3.34 7.10
CA ARG A 228 0.66 -4.51 6.26
C ARG A 228 -0.75 -4.37 5.68
N ASN A 229 -0.82 -3.87 4.46
CA ASN A 229 -2.04 -3.53 3.77
C ASN A 229 -2.53 -4.64 2.85
N TYR A 230 -3.80 -4.56 2.44
CA TYR A 230 -4.37 -5.44 1.45
C TYR A 230 -4.02 -4.89 0.05
N SER A 231 -3.36 -5.70 -0.77
CA SER A 231 -3.02 -5.35 -2.15
C SER A 231 -4.26 -4.87 -2.91
N ASP A 232 -5.34 -5.65 -2.78
CA ASP A 232 -6.59 -5.39 -3.47
C ASP A 232 -7.26 -4.08 -2.99
N HIS A 233 -7.15 -3.72 -1.72
CA HIS A 233 -7.66 -2.43 -1.22
C HIS A 233 -6.92 -1.27 -1.89
N VAL A 234 -5.58 -1.26 -1.76
CA VAL A 234 -4.73 -0.16 -2.20
C VAL A 234 -4.88 0.07 -3.71
N ASN A 235 -4.84 -1.00 -4.48
CA ASN A 235 -4.89 -0.93 -5.94
C ASN A 235 -6.27 -0.53 -6.45
N ARG A 236 -7.33 -1.01 -5.79
CA ARG A 236 -8.69 -0.60 -6.12
C ARG A 236 -8.91 0.91 -5.96
N LEU A 237 -8.29 1.54 -4.96
CA LEU A 237 -8.36 3.01 -4.83
C LEU A 237 -7.83 3.73 -6.07
N GLN A 238 -6.72 3.24 -6.63
CA GLN A 238 -6.12 3.80 -7.84
C GLN A 238 -7.05 3.60 -9.06
N PHE A 239 -7.60 2.39 -9.23
CA PHE A 239 -8.48 2.05 -10.35
C PHE A 239 -9.78 2.86 -10.33
N GLU A 240 -10.43 2.94 -9.17
CA GLU A 240 -11.67 3.72 -9.01
C GLU A 240 -11.41 5.21 -9.23
N PHE A 241 -10.32 5.75 -8.69
CA PHE A 241 -9.97 7.14 -8.91
C PHE A 241 -9.77 7.48 -10.39
N ILE A 242 -9.00 6.69 -11.12
CA ILE A 242 -8.78 6.91 -12.56
C ILE A 242 -10.07 6.73 -13.36
N SER A 243 -10.93 5.78 -12.97
CA SER A 243 -12.25 5.59 -13.57
C SER A 243 -13.14 6.82 -13.38
N GLU A 244 -13.21 7.37 -12.16
CA GLU A 244 -13.96 8.60 -11.88
C GLU A 244 -13.38 9.82 -12.61
N MET A 245 -12.07 9.98 -12.62
CA MET A 245 -11.40 11.03 -13.39
C MET A 245 -11.72 10.93 -14.89
N ARG A 246 -11.77 9.71 -15.43
CA ARG A 246 -12.18 9.46 -16.83
C ARG A 246 -13.64 9.85 -17.07
N LYS A 247 -14.55 9.61 -16.13
CA LYS A 247 -15.95 10.05 -16.23
C LYS A 247 -16.07 11.57 -16.26
N VAL A 248 -15.22 12.27 -15.51
CA VAL A 248 -15.22 13.75 -15.44
C VAL A 248 -14.68 14.39 -16.72
N ALA A 249 -13.55 13.91 -17.25
CA ALA A 249 -12.82 14.61 -18.33
C ALA A 249 -12.28 13.68 -19.44
N GLY A 250 -12.85 12.50 -19.62
CA GLY A 250 -12.46 11.54 -20.65
C GLY A 250 -11.00 11.11 -20.53
N SER A 251 -10.32 10.97 -21.67
CA SER A 251 -8.90 10.56 -21.71
C SER A 251 -7.97 11.56 -21.01
N TYR A 252 -8.30 12.85 -21.00
CA TYR A 252 -7.52 13.85 -20.27
C TYR A 252 -7.59 13.62 -18.76
N GLY A 253 -8.79 13.34 -18.23
CA GLY A 253 -8.97 13.01 -16.82
C GLY A 253 -8.21 11.74 -16.42
N ALA A 254 -8.30 10.69 -17.23
CA ALA A 254 -7.54 9.45 -16.99
C ALA A 254 -6.03 9.71 -16.95
N LYS A 255 -5.50 10.50 -17.90
CA LYS A 255 -4.08 10.86 -17.95
C LYS A 255 -3.65 11.64 -16.71
N LEU A 256 -4.42 12.64 -16.29
CA LEU A 256 -4.13 13.40 -15.08
C LEU A 256 -4.16 12.51 -13.83
N GLY A 257 -5.14 11.59 -13.76
CA GLY A 257 -5.20 10.58 -12.70
C GLY A 257 -3.94 9.72 -12.64
N THR A 258 -3.46 9.24 -13.80
CA THR A 258 -2.19 8.50 -13.92
C THR A 258 -0.99 9.31 -13.41
N GLU A 259 -0.87 10.58 -13.82
CA GLU A 259 0.21 11.46 -13.35
C GLU A 259 0.19 11.63 -11.81
N LEU A 260 -0.99 11.75 -11.21
CA LEU A 260 -1.16 11.83 -9.75
C LEU A 260 -0.81 10.51 -9.02
N MET A 261 -1.13 9.35 -9.60
CA MET A 261 -0.77 8.06 -9.01
C MET A 261 0.74 7.80 -9.10
N LEU A 262 1.35 8.14 -10.24
CA LEU A 262 2.81 8.10 -10.42
C LEU A 262 3.52 9.00 -9.41
N GLU A 263 2.98 10.22 -9.18
CA GLU A 263 3.54 11.15 -8.20
C GLU A 263 3.41 10.61 -6.75
N ALA A 264 2.33 9.92 -6.42
CA ALA A 264 2.20 9.25 -5.12
C ALA A 264 3.23 8.13 -4.94
N GLY A 265 3.45 7.31 -5.97
CA GLY A 265 4.53 6.32 -6.02
C GLY A 265 5.91 6.97 -5.92
N HIS A 266 6.12 8.09 -6.60
CA HIS A 266 7.36 8.85 -6.58
C HIS A 266 7.69 9.39 -5.19
N ALA A 267 6.71 9.99 -4.51
CA ALA A 267 6.87 10.41 -3.13
C ALA A 267 7.20 9.22 -2.21
N CYS A 268 6.52 8.08 -2.39
CA CYS A 268 6.87 6.85 -1.68
C CYS A 268 8.34 6.48 -1.88
N GLY A 269 8.78 6.33 -3.13
CA GLY A 269 10.15 5.92 -3.43
C GLY A 269 11.18 6.88 -2.83
N PHE A 270 10.91 8.18 -2.84
CA PHE A 270 11.84 9.14 -2.28
C PHE A 270 11.93 9.08 -0.75
N PHE A 271 10.79 9.17 -0.06
CA PHE A 271 10.76 9.24 1.41
C PHE A 271 11.01 7.88 2.07
N THR A 272 10.35 6.83 1.57
CA THR A 272 10.41 5.48 2.16
C THR A 272 11.78 4.86 1.97
N TYR A 273 12.33 4.95 0.76
CA TYR A 273 13.65 4.39 0.52
C TYR A 273 14.73 5.20 1.24
N GLY A 274 14.54 6.52 1.38
CA GLY A 274 15.40 7.35 2.23
C GLY A 274 15.37 6.92 3.71
N GLY A 275 14.19 6.64 4.25
CA GLY A 275 14.01 6.08 5.59
C GLY A 275 14.69 4.72 5.74
N ILE A 276 14.42 3.79 4.82
CA ILE A 276 15.07 2.47 4.78
C ILE A 276 16.58 2.63 4.77
N MET A 277 17.13 3.40 3.84
CA MET A 277 18.57 3.57 3.64
C MET A 277 19.31 4.25 4.79
N THR A 278 18.58 4.89 5.71
CA THR A 278 19.12 5.53 6.92
C THR A 278 18.81 4.74 8.19
N SER A 279 18.00 3.68 8.10
CA SER A 279 17.54 2.85 9.22
C SER A 279 18.62 1.92 9.79
N VAL A 280 18.38 1.43 11.01
CA VAL A 280 19.28 0.47 11.68
C VAL A 280 19.28 -0.87 10.93
N GLU A 281 18.11 -1.27 10.43
CA GLU A 281 17.88 -2.48 9.66
C GLU A 281 18.76 -2.50 8.41
N TRP A 282 18.77 -1.42 7.64
CA TRP A 282 19.63 -1.28 6.46
C TRP A 282 21.11 -1.23 6.80
N ASN A 283 21.48 -0.43 7.81
CA ASN A 283 22.87 -0.30 8.26
C ASN A 283 23.46 -1.66 8.70
N THR A 284 22.62 -2.56 9.20
CA THR A 284 23.03 -3.89 9.66
C THR A 284 23.05 -4.90 8.52
N ALA A 285 21.98 -4.99 7.74
CA ALA A 285 21.78 -6.08 6.78
C ALA A 285 22.32 -5.79 5.38
N VAL A 286 22.43 -4.52 4.96
CA VAL A 286 22.70 -4.16 3.56
C VAL A 286 23.96 -3.32 3.43
N LYS A 287 24.09 -2.24 4.21
CA LYS A 287 25.19 -1.28 4.12
C LYS A 287 26.60 -1.88 4.11
N PRO A 288 26.92 -2.97 4.84
CA PRO A 288 28.25 -3.59 4.79
C PRO A 288 28.69 -4.07 3.40
N TYR A 289 27.75 -4.22 2.47
CA TYR A 289 27.99 -4.75 1.12
C TYR A 289 28.07 -3.67 0.04
N LEU A 290 27.78 -2.41 0.36
CA LEU A 290 27.63 -1.33 -0.61
C LEU A 290 28.99 -0.71 -0.98
N LYS A 291 29.35 -0.73 -2.27
CA LYS A 291 30.59 -0.18 -2.82
C LYS A 291 30.33 0.89 -3.88
N THR A 292 29.31 0.71 -4.71
CA THR A 292 28.89 1.64 -5.77
C THR A 292 27.50 2.20 -5.50
N LYS A 293 27.02 3.15 -6.32
CA LYS A 293 25.63 3.65 -6.22
C LYS A 293 24.62 2.58 -6.64
N GLU A 294 24.99 1.77 -7.61
CA GLU A 294 24.19 0.66 -8.14
C GLU A 294 23.94 -0.40 -7.07
N ASP A 295 24.91 -0.66 -6.19
CA ASP A 295 24.73 -1.58 -5.05
C ASP A 295 23.59 -1.14 -4.13
N TRP A 296 23.34 0.17 -3.96
CA TRP A 296 22.22 0.65 -3.15
C TRP A 296 20.88 0.31 -3.79
N ILE A 297 20.81 0.37 -5.11
CA ILE A 297 19.62 -0.02 -5.88
C ILE A 297 19.40 -1.52 -5.72
N TYR A 298 20.42 -2.35 -5.98
CA TYR A 298 20.30 -3.80 -5.85
C TYR A 298 20.00 -4.26 -4.41
N GLY A 299 20.61 -3.62 -3.41
CA GLY A 299 20.32 -3.88 -2.00
C GLY A 299 18.88 -3.57 -1.64
N LEU A 300 18.31 -2.48 -2.16
CA LEU A 300 16.91 -2.16 -1.97
C LEU A 300 16.00 -3.15 -2.69
N LEU A 301 16.26 -3.47 -3.96
CA LEU A 301 15.48 -4.47 -4.72
C LEU A 301 15.42 -5.81 -3.96
N SER A 302 16.55 -6.24 -3.40
CA SER A 302 16.64 -7.47 -2.60
C SER A 302 15.76 -7.42 -1.34
N LEU A 303 15.73 -6.27 -0.65
CA LEU A 303 14.87 -6.06 0.52
C LEU A 303 13.38 -6.02 0.12
N ILE A 304 13.01 -5.26 -0.91
CA ILE A 304 11.59 -5.05 -1.25
C ILE A 304 10.92 -6.31 -1.82
N ASN A 305 11.71 -7.27 -2.34
CA ASN A 305 11.23 -8.60 -2.72
C ASN A 305 10.69 -9.42 -1.53
N THR A 306 10.80 -8.91 -0.30
CA THR A 306 10.20 -9.52 0.90
C THR A 306 8.93 -8.79 1.39
N MET A 307 8.46 -7.79 0.64
CA MET A 307 7.37 -6.89 1.06
C MET A 307 6.01 -7.22 0.44
N GLY A 308 5.94 -8.25 -0.41
CA GLY A 308 4.71 -8.71 -1.07
C GLY A 308 4.42 -8.03 -2.42
N TRP A 309 5.34 -7.23 -2.96
CA TRP A 309 5.12 -6.45 -4.18
C TRP A 309 5.41 -7.20 -5.49
N GLY A 310 5.77 -8.48 -5.44
CA GLY A 310 6.33 -9.22 -6.58
C GLY A 310 7.87 -9.18 -6.61
N TYR A 311 8.47 -9.92 -7.53
CA TYR A 311 9.93 -10.03 -7.64
C TYR A 311 10.51 -8.95 -8.54
N HIS A 312 11.22 -8.00 -7.95
CA HIS A 312 11.88 -6.88 -8.58
C HIS A 312 13.32 -7.22 -8.97
N THR A 313 13.72 -6.75 -10.15
CA THR A 313 15.09 -6.81 -10.66
C THR A 313 15.38 -5.58 -11.53
N ALA A 314 16.63 -5.44 -11.98
CA ALA A 314 17.03 -4.41 -12.93
C ALA A 314 17.95 -4.99 -14.01
N LEU A 315 17.71 -4.58 -15.25
CA LEU A 315 18.51 -4.97 -16.42
C LEU A 315 19.64 -3.98 -16.70
N GLU A 316 19.37 -2.71 -16.41
CA GLU A 316 20.28 -1.59 -16.61
C GLU A 316 20.08 -0.62 -15.44
N VAL A 317 21.18 -0.14 -14.87
CA VAL A 317 21.15 0.85 -13.79
C VAL A 317 22.29 1.84 -14.03
N SER A 318 21.93 3.10 -14.26
CA SER A 318 22.88 4.20 -14.44
C SER A 318 22.24 5.54 -14.06
N PRO A 319 23.05 6.60 -13.89
CA PRO A 319 22.53 7.95 -13.65
C PRO A 319 21.67 8.51 -14.78
N GLU A 320 21.84 8.08 -16.02
CA GLU A 320 21.10 8.59 -17.17
C GLU A 320 19.86 7.77 -17.49
N ARG A 321 19.93 6.45 -17.24
CA ARG A 321 18.90 5.48 -17.60
C ARG A 321 18.94 4.26 -16.70
N SER A 322 17.77 3.82 -16.23
CA SER A 322 17.59 2.56 -15.51
C SER A 322 16.39 1.80 -16.05
N VAL A 323 16.49 0.48 -16.18
CA VAL A 323 15.42 -0.39 -16.65
C VAL A 323 15.14 -1.46 -15.59
N PHE A 324 13.95 -1.41 -15.02
CA PHE A 324 13.48 -2.32 -13.98
C PHE A 324 12.47 -3.32 -14.54
N ARG A 325 12.44 -4.50 -13.93
CA ARG A 325 11.36 -5.47 -14.13
C ARG A 325 10.74 -5.87 -12.80
N ASN A 326 9.44 -6.14 -12.82
CA ASN A 326 8.75 -6.79 -11.71
C ASN A 326 7.95 -7.99 -12.24
N TYR A 327 8.17 -9.15 -11.63
CA TYR A 327 7.46 -10.39 -11.93
C TYR A 327 6.37 -10.61 -10.88
N ASN A 328 5.15 -10.86 -11.33
CA ASN A 328 3.96 -10.93 -10.47
C ASN A 328 3.71 -9.64 -9.68
N ASP A 329 3.83 -8.50 -10.38
CA ASP A 329 3.56 -7.18 -9.84
C ASP A 329 2.19 -7.10 -9.14
N PHE A 330 2.17 -6.60 -7.91
CA PHE A 330 0.96 -6.61 -7.08
C PHE A 330 -0.18 -5.76 -7.66
N GLU A 331 0.12 -4.67 -8.38
CA GLU A 331 -0.89 -3.82 -9.03
C GLU A 331 -1.55 -4.55 -10.20
N ASP A 332 -0.72 -5.14 -11.07
CA ASP A 332 -1.21 -5.98 -12.17
C ASP A 332 -2.00 -7.20 -11.68
N MET A 333 -1.52 -7.89 -10.65
CA MET A 333 -2.19 -9.07 -10.09
C MET A 333 -3.55 -8.71 -9.49
N SER A 334 -3.64 -7.60 -8.75
CA SER A 334 -4.92 -7.09 -8.26
C SER A 334 -5.87 -6.74 -9.40
N TYR A 335 -5.39 -6.09 -10.46
CA TYR A 335 -6.24 -5.78 -11.62
C TYR A 335 -6.82 -7.04 -12.27
N LEU A 336 -6.00 -8.07 -12.51
CA LEU A 336 -6.45 -9.34 -13.10
C LEU A 336 -7.46 -10.08 -12.22
N ARG A 337 -7.40 -9.91 -10.89
CA ARG A 337 -8.40 -10.45 -9.96
C ARG A 337 -9.73 -9.72 -10.04
N MET A 338 -9.72 -8.41 -10.32
CA MET A 338 -10.89 -7.52 -10.23
C MET A 338 -11.59 -7.26 -11.56
N HIS A 339 -10.89 -7.45 -12.68
CA HIS A 339 -11.38 -7.12 -14.01
C HIS A 339 -11.41 -8.36 -14.93
N ASP A 340 -12.36 -8.35 -15.86
CA ASP A 340 -12.52 -9.39 -16.88
C ASP A 340 -11.80 -9.07 -18.20
N THR A 341 -11.42 -7.82 -18.38
CA THR A 341 -10.72 -7.32 -19.56
C THR A 341 -9.27 -7.04 -19.25
N GLN A 342 -8.40 -7.22 -20.24
CA GLN A 342 -7.03 -6.70 -20.16
C GLN A 342 -7.06 -5.17 -20.01
N ALA A 343 -6.05 -4.62 -19.35
CA ALA A 343 -5.85 -3.17 -19.30
C ALA A 343 -5.43 -2.67 -20.69
N GLU A 344 -5.92 -1.50 -21.09
CA GLU A 344 -5.56 -0.87 -22.37
C GLU A 344 -4.08 -0.48 -22.43
N GLU A 345 -3.53 -0.08 -21.27
CA GLU A 345 -2.15 0.38 -21.07
C GLU A 345 -1.59 -0.27 -19.79
N PRO A 346 -0.26 -0.29 -19.58
CA PRO A 346 0.32 -0.70 -18.30
C PRO A 346 -0.15 0.18 -17.12
N ILE A 347 -0.41 -0.44 -15.95
CA ILE A 347 -1.11 0.19 -14.82
C ILE A 347 -0.34 0.21 -13.48
N SER A 348 0.93 -0.19 -13.48
CA SER A 348 1.72 -0.29 -12.24
C SER A 348 2.28 1.09 -11.84
N TRP A 349 1.45 1.96 -11.26
CA TRP A 349 1.81 3.35 -11.00
C TRP A 349 2.61 3.54 -9.72
N ALA A 350 2.28 2.78 -8.66
CA ALA A 350 2.97 2.88 -7.38
C ALA A 350 4.42 2.44 -7.51
N ASN A 351 4.65 1.26 -8.09
CA ASN A 351 6.00 0.73 -8.29
C ASN A 351 6.82 1.57 -9.27
N SER A 352 6.21 1.99 -10.38
CA SER A 352 6.90 2.79 -11.39
C SER A 352 7.29 4.18 -10.88
N GLY A 353 6.39 4.85 -10.14
CA GLY A 353 6.74 6.07 -9.43
C GLY A 353 7.83 5.82 -8.39
N GLY A 354 7.74 4.71 -7.65
CA GLY A 354 8.73 4.27 -6.68
C GLY A 354 10.14 4.20 -7.27
N PHE A 355 10.30 3.59 -8.46
CA PHE A 355 11.58 3.54 -9.17
C PHE A 355 12.11 4.93 -9.55
N THR A 356 11.26 5.87 -9.97
CA THR A 356 11.65 7.27 -10.19
C THR A 356 12.20 7.90 -8.92
N GLY A 357 11.51 7.68 -7.80
CA GLY A 357 11.95 8.15 -6.48
C GLY A 357 13.29 7.56 -6.05
N LEU A 358 13.50 6.27 -6.34
CA LEU A 358 14.77 5.59 -6.10
C LEU A 358 15.91 6.20 -6.91
N CYS A 359 15.74 6.35 -8.23
CA CYS A 359 16.76 6.95 -9.09
C CYS A 359 17.09 8.38 -8.64
N HIS A 360 16.07 9.19 -8.33
CA HIS A 360 16.29 10.53 -7.78
C HIS A 360 17.07 10.50 -6.47
N LEU A 361 16.64 9.66 -5.53
CA LEU A 361 17.28 9.55 -4.23
C LEU A 361 18.77 9.18 -4.36
N ILE A 362 19.10 8.20 -5.18
CA ILE A 362 20.48 7.68 -5.32
C ILE A 362 21.38 8.63 -6.13
N TYR A 363 20.87 9.17 -7.23
CA TYR A 363 21.70 9.91 -8.19
C TYR A 363 21.67 11.42 -8.03
N LYS A 364 20.61 11.99 -7.44
CA LYS A 364 20.42 13.44 -7.29
C LYS A 364 20.52 13.94 -5.84
N THR A 365 20.73 13.05 -4.88
CA THR A 365 20.99 13.44 -3.47
C THR A 365 22.37 12.99 -3.00
N GLY A 366 22.72 13.39 -1.77
CA GLY A 366 23.95 12.96 -1.10
C GLY A 366 23.82 11.71 -0.24
N ILE A 367 22.71 10.94 -0.34
CA ILE A 367 22.47 9.80 0.56
C ILE A 367 23.57 8.74 0.47
N THR A 368 24.09 8.49 -0.75
CA THR A 368 25.16 7.52 -1.00
C THR A 368 26.51 7.98 -0.48
N ASP A 369 26.69 9.29 -0.26
CA ASP A 369 27.87 9.89 0.37
C ASP A 369 27.75 9.93 1.91
N GLY A 370 26.66 9.41 2.48
CA GLY A 370 26.37 9.51 3.91
C GLY A 370 26.00 10.92 4.38
N LYS A 371 25.65 11.83 3.47
CA LYS A 371 25.21 13.18 3.84
C LYS A 371 23.78 13.14 4.35
N PRO A 372 23.44 13.94 5.38
CA PRO A 372 22.04 14.11 5.79
C PRO A 372 21.21 14.58 4.60
N VAL A 373 20.10 13.90 4.33
CA VAL A 373 19.10 14.32 3.35
C VAL A 373 17.89 14.81 4.12
N ASP A 374 17.64 16.12 4.08
CA ASP A 374 16.31 16.62 4.42
C ASP A 374 15.38 16.17 3.29
N THR A 375 14.67 15.09 3.53
CA THR A 375 13.85 14.47 2.48
C THR A 375 12.69 15.37 2.08
N GLU A 376 12.19 16.25 2.95
CA GLU A 376 11.03 17.09 2.61
C GLU A 376 11.46 18.27 1.72
N GLU A 377 12.52 18.98 2.11
CA GLU A 377 13.07 20.05 1.26
C GLU A 377 13.73 19.47 0.01
N GLY A 378 14.42 18.33 0.10
CA GLY A 378 14.96 17.61 -1.04
C GLY A 378 13.88 17.20 -2.05
N PHE A 379 12.75 16.68 -1.58
CA PHE A 379 11.62 16.35 -2.46
C PHE A 379 10.98 17.60 -3.09
N ARG A 380 10.88 18.71 -2.35
CA ARG A 380 10.39 20.00 -2.89
C ARG A 380 11.33 20.59 -3.94
N GLN A 381 12.63 20.57 -3.70
CA GLN A 381 13.64 21.02 -4.65
C GLN A 381 13.63 20.16 -5.92
N MET A 382 13.50 18.85 -5.76
CA MET A 382 13.32 17.93 -6.87
C MET A 382 12.08 18.28 -7.70
N ARG A 383 10.90 18.48 -7.07
CA ARG A 383 9.67 18.85 -7.81
C ARG A 383 9.78 20.16 -8.59
N ARG A 384 10.67 21.05 -8.16
CA ARG A 384 10.95 22.34 -8.83
C ARG A 384 12.03 22.22 -9.90
N SER A 385 12.73 21.09 -9.99
CA SER A 385 13.79 20.86 -10.96
C SER A 385 13.21 20.65 -12.36
N ILE A 386 13.82 21.31 -13.35
CA ILE A 386 13.48 21.15 -14.78
C ILE A 386 14.18 19.90 -15.36
N GLN A 387 15.22 19.40 -14.68
CA GLN A 387 15.92 18.15 -15.00
C GLN A 387 15.51 17.08 -13.99
N GLY A 388 14.61 16.20 -14.37
CA GLY A 388 14.10 15.13 -13.52
C GLY A 388 13.89 13.86 -14.33
N TYR A 389 14.01 12.71 -13.67
CA TYR A 389 13.71 11.43 -14.29
C TYR A 389 12.24 11.37 -14.71
N LYS A 390 12.01 10.76 -15.87
CA LYS A 390 10.70 10.41 -16.41
C LYS A 390 10.48 8.92 -16.32
N THR A 391 9.24 8.55 -16.04
CA THR A 391 8.79 7.16 -16.02
C THR A 391 8.20 6.81 -17.39
N ASN A 392 8.77 5.80 -18.03
CA ASN A 392 8.21 5.17 -19.22
C ASN A 392 7.80 3.73 -18.85
N LEU A 393 6.49 3.52 -18.68
CA LEU A 393 5.90 2.19 -18.51
C LEU A 393 5.90 1.48 -19.86
N LEU A 394 6.72 0.43 -20.03
CA LEU A 394 6.91 -0.24 -21.32
C LEU A 394 6.04 -1.49 -21.47
N LYS A 395 5.85 -2.25 -20.38
CA LYS A 395 5.08 -3.50 -20.34
C LYS A 395 4.33 -3.61 -19.02
N GLY A 396 3.17 -4.26 -19.03
CA GLY A 396 2.42 -4.61 -17.83
C GLY A 396 1.72 -5.95 -18.00
N ILE A 397 1.59 -6.69 -16.90
CA ILE A 397 1.00 -8.05 -16.94
C ILE A 397 -0.50 -7.96 -17.21
N ALA A 398 -1.19 -6.97 -16.62
CA ALA A 398 -2.59 -6.70 -16.90
C ALA A 398 -2.82 -6.27 -18.37
N ASN A 399 -1.79 -5.75 -19.03
CA ASN A 399 -1.77 -5.40 -20.46
C ASN A 399 -1.26 -6.55 -21.36
N GLY A 400 -1.26 -7.79 -20.85
CA GLY A 400 -1.00 -8.98 -21.66
C GLY A 400 0.47 -9.38 -21.79
N ASN A 401 1.39 -8.74 -21.06
CA ASN A 401 2.80 -9.14 -21.01
C ASN A 401 3.05 -10.17 -19.88
N ASP A 402 4.26 -10.70 -19.82
CA ASP A 402 4.67 -11.67 -18.79
C ASP A 402 5.17 -11.02 -17.49
N TYR A 403 5.61 -9.77 -17.57
CA TYR A 403 6.15 -8.99 -16.46
C TYR A 403 5.90 -7.50 -16.68
N LEU A 404 6.00 -6.73 -15.60
CA LEU A 404 6.14 -5.28 -15.64
C LEU A 404 7.56 -4.95 -16.13
N GLU A 405 7.69 -3.98 -17.04
CA GLU A 405 8.98 -3.40 -17.44
C GLU A 405 8.85 -1.88 -17.47
N VAL A 406 9.74 -1.20 -16.76
CA VAL A 406 9.72 0.25 -16.57
C VAL A 406 11.10 0.80 -16.87
N GLU A 407 11.14 1.83 -17.72
CA GLU A 407 12.34 2.62 -17.93
C GLU A 407 12.23 3.95 -17.18
N ILE A 408 13.29 4.30 -16.47
CA ILE A 408 13.49 5.59 -15.81
C ILE A 408 14.65 6.31 -16.51
N SER A 409 14.42 7.47 -17.11
CA SER A 409 15.43 8.20 -17.90
C SER A 409 15.30 9.74 -17.79
N LEU A 410 16.38 10.48 -18.02
CA LEU A 410 16.42 11.96 -17.89
C LEU A 410 15.67 12.73 -18.99
#